data_AF-A0A817B1Z2-F1
#
_entry.id   AF-A0A817B1Z2-F1
#
_cell.length_a   1.000
_cell.length_b   1.000
_cell.length_c   1.000
_cell.angle_alpha   90.00
_cell.angle_beta   90.00
_cell.angle_gamma   90.00
#
_symmetry.space_group_name_H-M   'P 1'
#
loop_
_entity.id
_entity.type
_entity.pdbx_description
1 polymer ?
#
loop_
_entity_poly.entity_id
_entity_poly.type
_entity_poly.pdbx_seq_one_letter_code
_entity_poly.pdbx_strand_id
1 'polypeptide(L)'
;MSDSSPTHDSPPPPAVTGVSEPPVANDSDTNAKCQTALQSLSSIVTTATIPSTISLLLEDNAVSAAISSLLQLPDSGAGDNNLCRWLYDTFQSSEPQLQLLVLRFVPLIAGLYLSRVPLRQPQAGFEAVLLALYAHETTSRAGQAVTVNIPDLSHASIYHESKGPAKNNSTCLNIAVISSTLDPHGTVRSTRRARIVGVALELYYGKISMMPRESKLNFCESCEKWAGQNGEREEEEQPRGLIPEEESVAVGGRSEKDSGRIPLPWELVQPILRILGHCLMGMKGEDREVCEAASKACQSLYLRSLHDINPKAILATGSLLRLREMALDPKNQVDHTEISSDNVLSV
;
A
#
# COMPACT_ATOMS: atom_id res chain seq x y z
N MET A 1 -3.06 -65.22 34.50
CA MET A 1 -2.29 -64.43 33.51
C MET A 1 -2.95 -63.08 33.45
N SER A 2 -2.40 -62.14 34.22
CA SER A 2 -3.04 -60.86 34.51
C SER A 2 -2.35 -59.81 33.64
N ASP A 3 -2.96 -59.49 32.52
CA ASP A 3 -2.44 -58.50 31.58
C ASP A 3 -2.67 -57.10 32.12
N SER A 4 -1.58 -56.33 32.12
CA SER A 4 -1.49 -54.98 32.67
C SER A 4 -1.90 -53.96 31.61
N SER A 5 -2.89 -53.12 31.94
CA SER A 5 -3.27 -51.95 31.14
C SER A 5 -2.30 -50.79 31.44
N PRO A 6 -1.76 -50.07 30.45
CA PRO A 6 -1.02 -48.83 30.72
C PRO A 6 -2.01 -47.67 30.84
N THR A 7 -1.95 -46.98 31.98
CA THR A 7 -2.66 -45.73 32.27
C THR A 7 -2.11 -44.59 31.42
N HIS A 8 -3.00 -43.89 30.73
CA HIS A 8 -2.71 -42.70 29.94
C HIS A 8 -2.64 -41.49 30.90
N ASP A 9 -1.44 -41.00 31.18
CA ASP A 9 -1.26 -39.75 31.94
C ASP A 9 -1.76 -38.58 31.08
N SER A 10 -2.69 -37.79 31.63
CA SER A 10 -3.19 -36.57 31.01
C SER A 10 -2.38 -35.37 31.51
N PRO A 11 -1.99 -34.41 30.65
CA PRO A 11 -1.25 -33.23 31.10
C PRO A 11 -2.15 -32.30 31.94
N PRO A 12 -1.58 -31.58 32.92
CA PRO A 12 -2.35 -30.70 33.79
C PRO A 12 -2.85 -29.46 33.03
N PRO A 13 -3.97 -28.86 33.46
CA PRO A 13 -4.51 -27.65 32.83
C PRO A 13 -3.57 -26.46 33.05
N PRO A 14 -3.50 -25.50 32.11
CA PRO A 14 -2.66 -24.33 32.26
C PRO A 14 -3.17 -23.46 33.42
N ALA A 15 -2.24 -23.07 34.29
CA ALA A 15 -2.47 -22.18 35.41
C ALA A 15 -2.95 -20.80 34.92
N VAL A 16 -3.99 -20.29 35.58
CA VAL A 16 -4.46 -18.91 35.49
C VAL A 16 -3.36 -17.98 35.99
N THR A 17 -2.68 -17.29 35.07
CA THR A 17 -1.83 -16.14 35.38
C THR A 17 -2.59 -14.85 35.09
N GLY A 18 -2.52 -13.93 36.05
CA GLY A 18 -3.38 -12.77 36.19
C GLY A 18 -3.50 -11.89 34.95
N VAL A 19 -4.69 -11.32 34.82
CA VAL A 19 -5.00 -10.21 33.93
C VAL A 19 -4.14 -9.02 34.35
N SER A 20 -3.05 -8.77 33.63
CA SER A 20 -2.41 -7.46 33.62
C SER A 20 -3.31 -6.54 32.80
N GLU A 21 -3.94 -5.58 33.47
CA GLU A 21 -4.59 -4.44 32.80
C GLU A 21 -3.61 -3.77 31.83
N PRO A 22 -4.07 -3.33 30.64
CA PRO A 22 -3.23 -2.54 29.76
C PRO A 22 -2.93 -1.19 30.43
N PRO A 23 -1.74 -0.60 30.20
CA PRO A 23 -1.45 0.70 30.76
C PRO A 23 -2.43 1.70 30.14
N VAL A 24 -3.20 2.38 30.99
CA VAL A 24 -4.00 3.53 30.61
C VAL A 24 -3.02 4.57 30.08
N ALA A 25 -2.95 4.73 28.76
CA ALA A 25 -2.19 5.81 28.14
C ALA A 25 -2.78 7.13 28.67
N ASN A 26 -1.94 7.97 29.29
CA ASN A 26 -2.35 9.27 29.79
C ASN A 26 -2.85 10.13 28.62
N ASP A 27 -4.16 10.42 28.57
CA ASP A 27 -4.77 11.32 27.57
C ASP A 27 -4.11 12.72 27.54
N SER A 28 -3.44 13.13 28.62
CA SER A 28 -2.65 14.36 28.66
C SER A 28 -1.39 14.29 27.78
N ASP A 29 -0.73 13.15 27.74
CA ASP A 29 0.55 12.97 27.05
C ASP A 29 0.34 12.82 25.53
N THR A 30 -0.76 12.18 25.12
CA THR A 30 -1.16 12.08 23.71
C THR A 30 -1.50 13.46 23.15
N ASN A 31 -2.27 14.27 23.89
CA ASN A 31 -2.62 15.62 23.49
C ASN A 31 -1.37 16.54 23.40
N ALA A 32 -0.43 16.43 24.34
CA ALA A 32 0.82 17.20 24.30
C ALA A 32 1.69 16.88 23.08
N LYS A 33 1.82 15.61 22.70
CA LYS A 33 2.53 15.20 21.47
C LYS A 33 1.87 15.76 20.22
N CYS A 34 0.55 15.67 20.12
CA CYS A 34 -0.23 16.21 19.01
C CYS A 34 -0.07 17.74 18.87
N GLN A 35 -0.14 18.48 19.99
CA GLN A 35 0.05 19.93 19.99
C GLN A 35 1.48 20.32 19.57
N THR A 36 2.49 19.60 20.05
CA THR A 36 3.90 19.83 19.66
C THR A 36 4.11 19.57 18.16
N ALA A 37 3.49 18.52 17.61
CA ALA A 37 3.53 18.23 16.18
C ALA A 37 2.85 19.33 15.34
N LEU A 38 1.69 19.83 15.77
CA LEU A 38 1.00 20.94 15.10
C LEU A 38 1.81 22.23 15.13
N GLN A 39 2.39 22.57 16.29
CA GLN A 39 3.19 23.78 16.43
C GLN A 39 4.45 23.73 15.57
N SER A 40 5.14 22.59 15.52
CA SER A 40 6.30 22.40 14.64
C SER A 40 5.93 22.38 13.16
N LEU A 41 4.74 21.90 12.79
CA LEU A 41 4.27 21.99 11.40
C LEU A 41 4.00 23.45 10.99
N SER A 42 3.53 24.29 11.93
CA SER A 42 3.17 25.70 11.67
C SER A 42 4.35 26.57 11.30
N SER A 43 5.57 26.21 11.72
CA SER A 43 6.79 26.90 11.30
C SER A 43 7.25 26.47 9.90
N ILE A 44 6.78 25.33 9.39
CA ILE A 44 7.15 24.77 8.08
C ILE A 44 6.14 25.17 7.02
N VAL A 45 4.84 25.02 7.31
CA VAL A 45 3.74 25.34 6.39
C VAL A 45 3.30 26.78 6.63
N THR A 46 3.82 27.71 5.83
CA THR A 46 3.50 29.15 5.95
C THR A 46 2.36 29.60 5.05
N THR A 47 1.93 28.76 4.11
CA THR A 47 0.94 29.09 3.08
C THR A 47 -0.51 28.78 3.49
N ALA A 48 -0.72 28.08 4.61
CA ALA A 48 -2.04 27.69 5.09
C ALA A 48 -2.13 27.80 6.61
N THR A 49 -3.32 28.09 7.13
CA THR A 49 -3.59 28.12 8.57
C THR A 49 -3.75 26.70 9.09
N ILE A 50 -2.93 26.31 10.06
CA ILE A 50 -2.99 24.96 10.62
C ILE A 50 -4.15 24.85 11.63
N PRO A 51 -5.04 23.84 11.50
CA PRO A 51 -6.10 23.58 12.47
C PRO A 51 -5.57 23.26 13.88
N SER A 52 -6.41 23.46 14.88
CA SER A 52 -6.07 23.22 16.29
C SER A 52 -6.02 21.75 16.69
N THR A 53 -6.51 20.83 15.85
CA THR A 53 -6.55 19.38 16.14
C THR A 53 -6.08 18.56 14.94
N ILE A 54 -5.50 17.38 15.21
CA ILE A 54 -4.99 16.47 14.19
C ILE A 54 -6.12 15.90 13.32
N SER A 55 -7.29 15.62 13.89
CA SER A 55 -8.44 15.14 13.13
C SER A 55 -8.88 16.14 12.05
N LEU A 56 -8.92 17.43 12.37
CA LEU A 56 -9.24 18.48 11.39
C LEU A 56 -8.14 18.62 10.36
N LEU A 57 -6.87 18.51 10.76
CA LEU A 57 -5.72 18.53 9.85
C LEU A 57 -5.74 17.36 8.85
N LEU A 58 -6.23 16.18 9.26
CA LEU A 58 -6.42 15.02 8.38
C LEU A 58 -7.49 15.26 7.31
N GLU A 59 -8.43 16.18 7.53
CA GLU A 59 -9.51 16.51 6.58
C GLU A 59 -9.22 17.82 5.81
N ASP A 60 -8.26 18.62 6.26
CA ASP A 60 -7.95 19.92 5.66
C ASP A 60 -7.23 19.78 4.30
N ASN A 61 -7.94 20.15 3.23
CA ASN A 61 -7.42 20.11 1.88
C ASN A 61 -6.37 21.20 1.60
N ALA A 62 -6.48 22.37 2.23
CA ALA A 62 -5.55 23.47 1.99
C ALA A 62 -4.17 23.15 2.58
N VAL A 63 -4.13 22.62 3.81
CA VAL A 63 -2.88 22.18 4.44
C VAL A 63 -2.30 20.97 3.71
N SER A 64 -3.13 20.02 3.28
CA SER A 64 -2.68 18.89 2.44
C SER A 64 -2.00 19.34 1.15
N ALA A 65 -2.63 20.28 0.43
CA ALA A 65 -2.09 20.83 -0.81
C ALA A 65 -0.77 21.58 -0.57
N ALA A 66 -0.67 22.32 0.55
CA ALA A 66 0.55 23.01 0.95
C ALA A 66 1.70 22.04 1.26
N ILE A 67 1.44 20.99 2.05
CA ILE A 67 2.42 19.93 2.34
C ILE A 67 2.84 19.21 1.05
N SER A 68 1.88 18.88 0.20
CA SER A 68 2.15 18.21 -1.08
C SER A 68 3.01 19.07 -2.01
N SER A 69 2.75 20.38 -2.06
CA SER A 69 3.56 21.33 -2.83
C SER A 69 5.00 21.42 -2.31
N LEU A 70 5.20 21.45 -0.98
CA LEU A 70 6.53 21.39 -0.37
C LEU A 70 7.26 20.07 -0.69
N LEU A 71 6.54 18.95 -0.69
CA LEU A 71 7.10 17.65 -1.07
C LEU A 71 7.44 17.59 -2.56
N GLN A 72 6.74 18.29 -3.44
CA GLN A 72 7.01 18.26 -4.88
C GLN A 72 8.21 19.12 -5.30
N LEU A 73 8.70 20.03 -4.44
CA LEU A 73 9.88 20.86 -4.74
C LEU A 73 11.10 20.02 -5.15
N PRO A 74 11.94 20.45 -6.11
CA PRO A 74 13.05 19.64 -6.62
C PRO A 74 14.10 19.23 -5.57
N ASP A 75 14.30 20.06 -4.56
CA ASP A 75 15.22 19.89 -3.43
C ASP A 75 14.59 19.17 -2.23
N SER A 76 13.30 18.85 -2.30
CA SER A 76 12.64 18.05 -1.28
C SER A 76 13.25 16.65 -1.16
N GLY A 77 13.23 16.10 0.05
CA GLY A 77 13.84 14.80 0.32
C GLY A 77 15.34 14.83 0.61
N ALA A 78 16.00 15.99 0.55
CA ALA A 78 17.35 16.17 1.08
C ALA A 78 17.42 15.94 2.60
N GLY A 79 18.60 15.67 3.14
CA GLY A 79 18.79 15.32 4.55
C GLY A 79 18.51 16.47 5.54
N ASP A 80 18.57 17.70 5.07
CA ASP A 80 18.27 18.94 5.79
C ASP A 80 16.82 19.42 5.60
N ASN A 81 15.99 18.66 4.88
CA ASN A 81 14.60 19.04 4.64
C ASN A 81 13.77 18.96 5.94
N ASN A 82 13.34 20.12 6.44
CA ASN A 82 12.58 20.24 7.69
C ASN A 82 11.26 19.45 7.66
N LEU A 83 10.58 19.36 6.51
CA LEU A 83 9.33 18.61 6.38
C LEU A 83 9.58 17.10 6.49
N CYS A 84 10.64 16.57 5.87
CA CYS A 84 11.03 15.16 6.02
C CYS A 84 11.39 14.83 7.47
N ARG A 85 12.12 15.73 8.15
CA ARG A 85 12.43 15.59 9.57
C ARG A 85 11.15 15.57 10.42
N TRP A 86 10.23 16.50 10.17
CA TRP A 86 8.95 16.56 10.86
C TRP A 86 8.12 15.28 10.64
N LEU A 87 8.04 14.78 9.40
CA LEU A 87 7.35 13.51 9.09
C LEU A 87 7.96 12.32 9.83
N TYR A 88 9.30 12.27 9.90
CA TYR A 88 10.04 11.24 10.64
C TYR A 88 9.71 11.29 12.13
N ASP A 89 9.88 12.46 12.78
CA ASP A 89 9.64 12.64 14.21
C ASP A 89 8.16 12.39 14.57
N THR A 90 7.24 12.85 13.71
CA THR A 90 5.79 12.66 13.86
C THR A 90 5.41 11.18 13.83
N PHE A 91 6.00 10.38 12.93
CA PHE A 91 5.74 8.95 12.87
C PHE A 91 6.31 8.19 14.08
N GLN A 92 7.49 8.60 14.56
CA GLN A 92 8.15 7.99 15.72
C GLN A 92 7.41 8.24 17.05
N SER A 93 6.54 9.24 17.12
CA SER A 93 5.69 9.52 18.30
C SER A 93 4.85 8.31 18.76
N SER A 94 4.60 7.37 17.84
CA SER A 94 3.76 6.17 17.99
C SER A 94 2.30 6.46 18.34
N GLU A 95 1.84 7.69 18.08
CA GLU A 95 0.45 8.11 18.24
C GLU A 95 -0.36 7.76 16.97
N PRO A 96 -1.45 6.98 17.05
CA PRO A 96 -2.17 6.49 15.86
C PRO A 96 -2.64 7.60 14.90
N GLN A 97 -3.11 8.74 15.40
CA GLN A 97 -3.57 9.85 14.55
C GLN A 97 -2.42 10.53 13.80
N LEU A 98 -1.28 10.70 14.47
CA LEU A 98 -0.06 11.26 13.87
C LEU A 98 0.54 10.31 12.84
N GLN A 99 0.56 9.00 13.14
CA GLN A 99 0.99 7.99 12.17
C GLN A 99 0.09 7.97 10.94
N LEU A 100 -1.23 8.08 11.12
CA LEU A 100 -2.16 8.16 10.00
C LEU A 100 -1.89 9.38 9.10
N LEU A 101 -1.57 10.52 9.71
CA LEU A 101 -1.20 11.74 8.99
C LEU A 101 0.06 11.57 8.15
N VAL A 102 1.09 10.88 8.66
CA VAL A 102 2.29 10.57 7.88
C VAL A 102 1.98 9.58 6.76
N LEU A 103 1.20 8.53 7.06
CA LEU A 103 0.79 7.52 6.06
C LEU A 103 0.04 8.15 4.88
N ARG A 104 -0.77 9.20 5.09
CA ARG A 104 -1.44 9.97 4.03
C ARG A 104 -0.49 10.40 2.91
N PHE A 105 0.75 10.77 3.23
CA PHE A 105 1.72 11.28 2.26
C PHE A 105 2.65 10.19 1.70
N VAL A 106 2.55 8.94 2.16
CA VAL A 106 3.39 7.83 1.70
C VAL A 106 3.32 7.62 0.18
N PRO A 107 2.16 7.65 -0.49
CA PRO A 107 2.12 7.52 -1.95
C PRO A 107 2.93 8.59 -2.68
N LEU A 108 2.84 9.84 -2.23
CA LEU A 108 3.56 10.96 -2.81
C LEU A 108 5.07 10.84 -2.55
N ILE A 109 5.47 10.53 -1.32
CA ILE A 109 6.87 10.32 -0.94
C ILE A 109 7.47 9.15 -1.73
N ALA A 110 6.79 8.02 -1.82
CA ALA A 110 7.23 6.86 -2.59
C ALA A 110 7.33 7.21 -4.09
N GLY A 111 6.34 7.92 -4.63
CA GLY A 111 6.30 8.43 -6.00
C GLY A 111 7.53 9.25 -6.35
N LEU A 112 7.78 10.29 -5.57
CA LEU A 112 8.90 11.21 -5.75
C LEU A 112 10.24 10.52 -5.52
N TYR A 113 10.36 9.73 -4.45
CA TYR A 113 11.58 9.00 -4.12
C TYR A 113 11.99 8.06 -5.27
N LEU A 114 11.10 7.17 -5.70
CA LEU A 114 11.41 6.19 -6.75
C LEU A 114 11.70 6.86 -8.09
N SER A 115 10.99 7.94 -8.44
CA SER A 115 11.20 8.68 -9.69
C SER A 115 12.52 9.46 -9.73
N ARG A 116 13.00 9.91 -8.56
CA ARG A 116 14.25 10.70 -8.45
C ARG A 116 15.51 9.85 -8.22
N VAL A 117 15.37 8.57 -7.84
CA VAL A 117 16.51 7.65 -7.67
C VAL A 117 17.42 7.59 -8.92
N PRO A 118 16.89 7.48 -10.16
CA PRO A 118 17.72 7.49 -11.36
C PRO A 118 18.46 8.82 -11.60
N LEU A 119 17.93 9.93 -11.06
CA LEU A 119 18.46 11.28 -11.22
C LEU A 119 19.63 11.59 -10.27
N ARG A 120 19.96 10.67 -9.35
CA ARG A 120 21.04 10.83 -8.34
C ARG A 120 20.91 12.09 -7.48
N GLN A 121 19.68 12.54 -7.24
CA GLN A 121 19.40 13.67 -6.34
C GLN A 121 19.60 13.26 -4.87
N PRO A 122 19.86 14.21 -3.95
CA PRO A 122 19.86 13.93 -2.52
C PRO A 122 18.47 13.47 -2.04
N GLN A 123 18.41 12.29 -1.40
CA GLN A 123 17.14 11.67 -0.97
C GLN A 123 17.14 11.20 0.49
N ALA A 124 18.15 11.60 1.28
CA ALA A 124 18.35 11.12 2.64
C ALA A 124 17.14 11.39 3.56
N GLY A 125 16.42 12.50 3.37
CA GLY A 125 15.19 12.80 4.11
C GLY A 125 14.05 11.84 3.79
N PHE A 126 13.80 11.54 2.51
CA PHE A 126 12.81 10.52 2.13
C PHE A 126 13.21 9.12 2.59
N GLU A 127 14.49 8.78 2.48
CA GLU A 127 15.03 7.51 2.95
C GLU A 127 14.85 7.35 4.46
N ALA A 128 15.05 8.40 5.25
CA ALA A 128 14.83 8.38 6.70
C ALA A 128 13.36 8.08 7.04
N VAL A 129 12.41 8.75 6.38
CA VAL A 129 10.97 8.50 6.60
C VAL A 129 10.59 7.06 6.21
N LEU A 130 11.02 6.60 5.03
CA LEU A 130 10.75 5.23 4.56
C LEU A 130 11.39 4.17 5.45
N LEU A 131 12.60 4.42 5.97
CA LEU A 131 13.25 3.53 6.93
C LEU A 131 12.53 3.52 8.28
N ALA A 132 11.98 4.65 8.75
CA ALA A 132 11.18 4.69 9.97
C ALA A 132 9.93 3.82 9.86
N LEU A 133 9.20 3.93 8.74
CA LEU A 133 8.05 3.09 8.41
C LEU A 133 8.44 1.60 8.39
N TYR A 134 9.55 1.28 7.71
CA TYR A 134 10.06 -0.08 7.64
C TYR A 134 10.48 -0.66 9.01
N ALA A 135 11.17 0.14 9.83
CA ALA A 135 11.60 -0.26 11.17
C ALA A 135 10.43 -0.49 12.12
N HIS A 136 9.40 0.35 12.03
CA HIS A 136 8.15 0.15 12.78
C HIS A 136 7.50 -1.18 12.42
N GLU A 137 7.33 -1.48 11.14
CA GLU A 137 6.75 -2.76 10.70
C GLU A 137 7.64 -3.96 11.08
N THR A 138 8.96 -3.81 10.96
CA THR A 138 9.92 -4.86 11.35
C THR A 138 9.82 -5.20 12.83
N THR A 139 9.68 -4.18 13.68
CA THR A 139 9.49 -4.34 15.13
C THR A 139 8.14 -4.98 15.44
N SER A 140 7.08 -4.52 14.77
CA SER A 140 5.72 -5.05 14.90
C SER A 140 5.64 -6.55 14.56
N ARG A 141 6.35 -6.98 13.51
CA ARG A 141 6.41 -8.39 13.10
C ARG A 141 7.22 -9.28 14.04
N ALA A 142 8.09 -8.72 14.89
CA ALA A 142 8.93 -9.48 15.83
C ALA A 142 9.66 -10.69 15.20
N GLY A 143 10.14 -10.53 13.96
CA GLY A 143 10.82 -11.59 13.20
C GLY A 143 9.90 -12.64 12.57
N GLN A 144 8.58 -12.49 12.66
CA GLN A 144 7.61 -13.40 12.05
C GLN A 144 7.23 -12.96 10.62
N ALA A 145 6.89 -13.95 9.79
CA ALA A 145 6.34 -13.72 8.47
C ALA A 145 4.83 -13.46 8.57
N VAL A 146 4.28 -12.70 7.63
CA VAL A 146 2.82 -12.53 7.54
C VAL A 146 2.25 -13.73 6.81
N THR A 147 1.45 -14.52 7.52
CA THR A 147 0.85 -15.76 7.01
C THR A 147 -0.67 -15.73 7.05
N VAL A 148 -1.31 -16.44 6.13
CA VAL A 148 -2.76 -16.65 6.12
C VAL A 148 -3.07 -18.13 6.02
N ASN A 149 -4.13 -18.57 6.70
CA ASN A 149 -4.66 -19.90 6.53
C ASN A 149 -5.52 -19.95 5.26
N ILE A 150 -5.15 -20.79 4.30
CA ILE A 150 -5.96 -21.05 3.10
C ILE A 150 -7.19 -21.87 3.53
N PRO A 151 -8.41 -21.36 3.30
CA PRO A 151 -9.63 -22.13 3.59
C PRO A 151 -9.68 -23.42 2.77
N ASP A 152 -10.07 -24.51 3.41
CA ASP A 152 -10.27 -25.82 2.79
C ASP A 152 -11.72 -26.25 2.96
N LEU A 153 -12.40 -26.52 1.83
CA LEU A 153 -13.80 -26.95 1.80
C LEU A 153 -14.03 -28.32 2.45
N SER A 154 -12.97 -29.10 2.64
CA SER A 154 -13.00 -30.38 3.33
C SER A 154 -13.31 -30.25 4.83
N HIS A 155 -13.09 -29.07 5.40
CA HIS A 155 -13.38 -28.75 6.81
C HIS A 155 -14.58 -27.82 6.90
N ALA A 156 -15.47 -28.06 7.88
CA ALA A 156 -16.56 -27.13 8.17
C ALA A 156 -16.01 -25.73 8.48
N SER A 157 -16.70 -24.71 7.99
CA SER A 157 -16.39 -23.30 8.22
C SER A 157 -17.62 -22.55 8.71
N ILE A 158 -17.47 -21.25 8.98
CA ILE A 158 -18.59 -20.36 9.34
C ILE A 158 -19.66 -20.35 8.23
N TYR A 159 -19.29 -20.61 6.98
CA TYR A 159 -20.20 -20.49 5.82
C TYR A 159 -20.68 -21.84 5.26
N HIS A 160 -20.07 -22.97 5.65
CA HIS A 160 -20.44 -24.26 5.09
C HIS A 160 -20.17 -25.43 6.06
N GLU A 161 -20.98 -26.48 5.94
CA GLU A 161 -20.79 -27.73 6.68
C GLU A 161 -20.20 -28.80 5.75
N SER A 162 -19.23 -29.58 6.24
CA SER A 162 -18.63 -30.69 5.50
C SER A 162 -19.39 -31.99 5.79
N LYS A 163 -19.80 -32.74 4.75
CA LYS A 163 -20.55 -34.01 4.88
C LYS A 163 -19.75 -35.21 5.43
N GLY A 164 -18.62 -34.98 6.07
CA GLY A 164 -17.77 -35.98 6.71
C GLY A 164 -16.28 -35.65 6.52
N PRO A 165 -15.39 -36.21 7.36
CA PRO A 165 -13.96 -36.01 7.20
C PRO A 165 -13.53 -36.65 5.88
N ALA A 166 -13.22 -35.84 4.88
CA ALA A 166 -12.48 -36.33 3.74
C ALA A 166 -11.17 -36.91 4.29
N LYS A 167 -10.92 -38.21 4.03
CA LYS A 167 -9.62 -38.84 4.30
C LYS A 167 -8.59 -38.23 3.35
N ASN A 168 -8.21 -37.00 3.63
CA ASN A 168 -7.13 -36.30 3.00
C ASN A 168 -5.90 -36.50 3.90
N ASN A 169 -4.97 -37.35 3.45
CA ASN A 169 -3.68 -37.55 4.12
C ASN A 169 -2.73 -36.34 3.97
N SER A 170 -3.22 -35.16 3.57
CA SER A 170 -2.45 -33.92 3.58
C SER A 170 -2.32 -33.41 5.02
N THR A 171 -1.50 -34.08 5.81
CA THR A 171 -0.91 -33.47 7.00
C THR A 171 0.13 -32.45 6.54
N CYS A 172 -0.28 -31.23 6.22
CA CYS A 172 0.63 -30.08 6.24
C CYS A 172 -0.17 -28.79 6.30
N LEU A 173 0.24 -27.93 7.23
CA LEU A 173 -0.23 -26.57 7.46
C LEU A 173 -0.78 -25.91 6.17
N ASN A 174 -2.10 -25.70 6.08
CA ASN A 174 -2.76 -24.90 5.03
C ASN A 174 -2.40 -23.41 5.20
N ILE A 175 -1.12 -23.09 5.35
CA ILE A 175 -0.62 -21.76 5.70
C ILE A 175 0.17 -21.23 4.50
N ALA A 176 -0.29 -20.12 3.93
CA ALA A 176 0.42 -19.38 2.90
C ALA A 176 1.16 -18.19 3.50
N VAL A 177 2.42 -18.00 3.09
CA VAL A 177 3.19 -16.80 3.43
C VAL A 177 2.85 -15.69 2.45
N ILE A 178 2.22 -14.61 2.92
CA ILE A 178 1.86 -13.43 2.11
C ILE A 178 3.05 -12.48 1.98
N SER A 179 3.76 -12.27 3.08
CA SER A 179 4.89 -11.34 3.17
C SER A 179 5.97 -12.01 4.01
N SER A 180 7.20 -12.09 3.49
CA SER A 180 8.32 -12.71 4.20
C SER A 180 8.63 -11.96 5.50
N THR A 181 9.46 -12.60 6.35
CA THR A 181 10.12 -11.92 7.48
C THR A 181 10.85 -10.66 7.01
N LEU A 182 10.98 -9.70 7.92
CA LEU A 182 11.69 -8.44 7.69
C LEU A 182 12.95 -8.42 8.54
N ASP A 183 14.07 -8.02 7.93
CA ASP A 183 15.35 -7.88 8.60
C ASP A 183 15.60 -6.40 8.90
N PRO A 184 16.08 -6.02 10.09
CA PRO A 184 16.33 -4.62 10.42
C PRO A 184 17.40 -4.02 9.50
N HIS A 185 17.15 -2.80 9.02
CA HIS A 185 18.04 -2.10 8.09
C HIS A 185 18.24 -0.64 8.53
N GLY A 186 19.50 -0.18 8.55
CA GLY A 186 19.84 1.20 8.91
C GLY A 186 20.04 2.13 7.71
N THR A 187 20.12 1.61 6.48
CA THR A 187 20.32 2.40 5.26
C THR A 187 19.56 1.79 4.08
N VAL A 188 19.10 2.63 3.14
CA VAL A 188 18.41 2.18 1.93
C VAL A 188 19.43 1.81 0.86
N ARG A 189 19.51 0.52 0.54
CA ARG A 189 20.36 0.01 -0.56
C ARG A 189 19.51 -0.30 -1.79
N SER A 190 20.10 -0.23 -2.99
CA SER A 190 19.39 -0.49 -4.26
C SER A 190 18.66 -1.84 -4.28
N THR A 191 19.29 -2.90 -3.75
CA THR A 191 18.74 -4.27 -3.68
C THR A 191 17.56 -4.42 -2.72
N ARG A 192 17.45 -3.54 -1.72
CA ARG A 192 16.41 -3.58 -0.68
C ARG A 192 15.36 -2.49 -0.84
N ARG A 193 15.63 -1.48 -1.67
CA ARG A 193 14.77 -0.32 -1.90
C ARG A 193 13.33 -0.70 -2.19
N ALA A 194 13.12 -1.62 -3.12
CA ALA A 194 11.78 -2.06 -3.50
C ALA A 194 11.03 -2.70 -2.33
N ARG A 195 11.71 -3.46 -1.47
CA ARG A 195 11.10 -4.07 -0.29
C ARG A 195 10.78 -3.03 0.79
N ILE A 196 11.67 -2.07 1.03
CA ILE A 196 11.46 -0.97 1.99
C ILE A 196 10.24 -0.14 1.57
N VAL A 197 10.20 0.30 0.32
CA VAL A 197 9.05 1.05 -0.22
C VAL A 197 7.80 0.19 -0.25
N GLY A 198 7.90 -1.09 -0.62
CA GLY A 198 6.79 -2.03 -0.61
C GLY A 198 6.16 -2.16 0.78
N VAL A 199 6.95 -2.25 1.85
CA VAL A 199 6.46 -2.28 3.23
C VAL A 199 5.78 -0.97 3.63
N ALA A 200 6.32 0.18 3.24
CA ALA A 200 5.65 1.47 3.46
C ALA A 200 4.27 1.51 2.77
N LEU A 201 4.16 0.96 1.56
CA LEU A 201 2.88 0.80 0.85
C LEU A 201 1.97 -0.24 1.51
N GLU A 202 2.49 -1.31 2.12
CA GLU A 202 1.71 -2.26 2.93
C GLU A 202 1.08 -1.57 4.15
N LEU A 203 1.84 -0.70 4.86
CA LEU A 203 1.32 0.11 5.97
C LEU A 203 0.23 1.08 5.52
N TYR A 204 0.46 1.77 4.38
CA TYR A 204 -0.56 2.62 3.76
C TYR A 204 -1.82 1.82 3.43
N TYR A 205 -1.67 0.64 2.80
CA TYR A 205 -2.78 -0.24 2.45
C TYR A 205 -3.57 -0.67 3.69
N GLY A 206 -2.91 -0.97 4.81
CA GLY A 206 -3.55 -1.32 6.08
C GLY A 206 -4.46 -0.23 6.65
N LYS A 207 -4.33 1.02 6.19
CA LYS A 207 -5.15 2.17 6.59
C LYS A 207 -5.91 2.81 5.41
N ILE A 208 -5.97 2.14 4.25
CA ILE A 208 -6.46 2.72 2.99
C ILE A 208 -7.92 3.21 3.03
N SER A 209 -8.76 2.60 3.86
CA SER A 209 -10.15 3.04 4.08
C SER A 209 -10.24 4.43 4.70
N MET A 210 -9.25 4.80 5.52
CA MET A 210 -9.14 6.12 6.16
C MET A 210 -8.36 7.14 5.31
N MET A 211 -7.80 6.72 4.16
CA MET A 211 -6.98 7.59 3.33
C MET A 211 -7.85 8.48 2.43
N PRO A 212 -7.55 9.81 2.37
CA PRO A 212 -8.32 10.74 1.57
C PRO A 212 -8.14 10.46 0.07
N ARG A 213 -9.12 10.92 -0.72
CA ARG A 213 -9.16 10.80 -2.18
C ARG A 213 -7.86 11.25 -2.84
N GLU A 214 -7.33 12.41 -2.46
CA GLU A 214 -6.12 13.00 -3.04
C GLU A 214 -4.90 12.07 -2.90
N SER A 215 -4.76 11.41 -1.74
CA SER A 215 -3.67 10.44 -1.51
C SER A 215 -3.75 9.25 -2.47
N LYS A 216 -4.97 8.76 -2.75
CA LYS A 216 -5.23 7.68 -3.70
C LYS A 216 -4.97 8.11 -5.15
N LEU A 217 -5.30 9.35 -5.50
CA LEU A 217 -4.99 9.91 -6.83
C LEU A 217 -3.48 10.03 -7.06
N ASN A 218 -2.75 10.59 -6.08
CA ASN A 218 -1.28 10.68 -6.11
C ASN A 218 -0.63 9.29 -6.27
N PHE A 219 -1.22 8.27 -5.63
CA PHE A 219 -0.79 6.89 -5.80
C PHE A 219 -0.96 6.38 -7.24
N CYS A 220 -2.14 6.60 -7.82
CA CYS A 220 -2.44 6.16 -9.19
C CYS A 220 -1.54 6.86 -10.21
N GLU A 221 -1.37 8.18 -10.08
CA GLU A 221 -0.47 8.97 -10.93
C GLU A 221 0.98 8.47 -10.84
N SER A 222 1.46 8.16 -9.63
CA SER A 222 2.79 7.59 -9.44
C SER A 222 2.93 6.23 -10.14
N CYS A 223 1.91 5.37 -10.08
CA CYS A 223 1.91 4.08 -10.76
C CYS A 223 1.99 4.20 -12.28
N GLU A 224 1.26 5.16 -12.87
CA GLU A 224 1.36 5.46 -14.31
C GLU A 224 2.77 5.89 -14.69
N LYS A 225 3.37 6.81 -13.92
CA LYS A 225 4.77 7.25 -14.14
C LYS A 225 5.76 6.10 -14.05
N TRP A 226 5.62 5.23 -13.04
CA TRP A 226 6.51 4.09 -12.80
C TRP A 226 6.46 3.02 -13.90
N ALA A 227 5.26 2.79 -14.46
CA ALA A 227 5.08 1.90 -15.59
C ALA A 227 5.91 2.38 -16.80
N GLY A 228 6.06 3.69 -16.95
CA GLY A 228 6.62 4.35 -18.12
C GLY A 228 5.50 4.72 -19.10
N GLN A 229 5.68 5.79 -19.87
CA GLN A 229 4.78 6.08 -20.97
C GLN A 229 4.94 4.97 -22.01
N ASN A 230 3.90 4.16 -22.19
CA ASN A 230 3.80 3.30 -23.35
C ASN A 230 3.65 4.26 -24.54
N GLY A 231 4.72 4.43 -25.32
CA GLY A 231 4.58 5.00 -26.65
C GLY A 231 3.49 4.22 -27.37
N GLU A 232 2.61 4.92 -28.08
CA GLU A 232 1.46 4.40 -28.83
C GLU A 232 0.15 4.35 -28.01
N ARG A 233 -0.40 5.54 -27.74
CA ARG A 233 -1.76 5.77 -28.24
C ARG A 233 -1.56 6.05 -29.72
N GLU A 234 -1.91 5.09 -30.56
CA GLU A 234 -1.90 5.21 -32.01
C GLU A 234 -2.50 6.58 -32.37
N GLU A 235 -1.65 7.48 -32.85
CA GLU A 235 -2.10 8.67 -33.55
C GLU A 235 -2.92 8.15 -34.73
N GLU A 236 -4.20 8.56 -34.76
CA GLU A 236 -5.11 8.32 -35.86
C GLU A 236 -4.40 8.60 -37.21
N GLU A 237 -4.48 7.61 -38.08
CA GLU A 237 -4.06 7.57 -39.49
C GLU A 237 -3.67 8.93 -40.11
N GLN A 238 -2.39 9.15 -40.37
CA GLN A 238 -1.96 10.00 -41.50
C GLN A 238 -0.82 9.33 -42.30
N PRO A 239 -0.88 9.38 -43.64
CA PRO A 239 -0.02 8.57 -44.49
C PRO A 239 1.40 9.14 -44.57
N ARG A 240 2.37 8.22 -44.57
CA ARG A 240 3.81 8.45 -44.76
C ARG A 240 4.10 9.37 -45.95
N GLY A 241 4.94 10.37 -45.73
CA GLY A 241 5.51 11.18 -46.80
C GLY A 241 6.78 11.92 -46.42
N LEU A 242 7.91 11.38 -46.90
CA LEU A 242 9.22 12.00 -47.18
C LEU A 242 10.17 12.41 -46.02
N ILE A 243 11.34 11.76 -46.06
CA ILE A 243 12.61 12.10 -45.38
C ILE A 243 13.22 13.35 -46.06
N PRO A 244 14.09 14.13 -45.39
CA PRO A 244 15.53 13.93 -45.63
C PRO A 244 16.38 13.87 -44.37
N GLU A 245 17.50 13.18 -44.54
CA GLU A 245 18.55 12.85 -43.58
C GLU A 245 19.26 14.07 -42.99
N GLU A 246 19.60 14.02 -41.70
CA GLU A 246 20.89 14.48 -41.19
C GLU A 246 21.35 13.57 -40.05
N GLU A 247 22.56 13.03 -40.22
CA GLU A 247 23.29 12.24 -39.24
C GLU A 247 23.55 13.06 -37.97
N SER A 248 23.04 12.59 -36.83
CA SER A 248 23.65 12.91 -35.54
C SER A 248 23.95 11.62 -34.80
N VAL A 249 25.23 11.24 -34.81
CA VAL A 249 25.79 10.20 -33.95
C VAL A 249 25.83 10.77 -32.53
N ALA A 250 24.69 10.70 -31.83
CA ALA A 250 24.58 11.07 -30.43
C ALA A 250 24.64 9.82 -29.55
N VAL A 251 25.76 9.69 -28.86
CA VAL A 251 26.04 8.72 -27.79
C VAL A 251 24.89 8.69 -26.77
N GLY A 252 24.19 7.55 -26.67
CA GLY A 252 23.57 7.05 -25.44
C GLY A 252 22.64 7.98 -24.64
N GLY A 253 21.91 8.89 -25.28
CA GLY A 253 20.91 9.72 -24.60
C GLY A 253 19.61 8.94 -24.36
N ARG A 254 19.33 8.56 -23.11
CA ARG A 254 17.98 8.15 -22.69
C ARG A 254 17.00 9.27 -23.07
N SER A 255 16.01 8.97 -23.91
CA SER A 255 14.96 9.93 -24.26
C SER A 255 14.28 10.47 -23.00
N GLU A 256 13.94 11.76 -22.97
CA GLU A 256 13.07 12.36 -21.93
C GLU A 256 11.74 11.59 -21.77
N LYS A 257 11.35 10.80 -22.77
CA LYS A 257 10.19 9.88 -22.75
C LYS A 257 10.28 8.74 -21.73
N ASP A 258 11.46 8.43 -21.20
CA ASP A 258 11.67 7.40 -20.15
C ASP A 258 11.79 8.02 -18.73
N SER A 259 11.47 9.31 -18.58
CA SER A 259 11.59 10.07 -17.32
C SER A 259 10.52 9.67 -16.29
N GLY A 260 10.71 8.52 -15.66
CA GLY A 260 9.83 8.04 -14.58
C GLY A 260 9.75 6.53 -14.48
N ARG A 261 10.20 5.82 -15.52
CA ARG A 261 10.22 4.36 -15.54
C ARG A 261 11.15 3.82 -14.45
N ILE A 262 10.63 2.93 -13.61
CA ILE A 262 11.42 2.26 -12.56
C ILE A 262 11.42 0.74 -12.71
N PRO A 263 12.38 0.03 -12.09
CA PRO A 263 12.28 -1.40 -11.88
C PRO A 263 11.07 -1.73 -10.97
N LEU A 264 10.24 -2.69 -11.39
CA LEU A 264 9.03 -3.12 -10.68
C LEU A 264 9.16 -4.60 -10.27
N PRO A 265 10.02 -4.92 -9.28
CA PRO A 265 10.10 -6.29 -8.77
C PRO A 265 8.82 -6.66 -8.01
N TRP A 266 8.56 -7.95 -7.88
CA TRP A 266 7.28 -8.47 -7.39
C TRP A 266 6.94 -7.99 -5.98
N GLU A 267 7.93 -7.80 -5.11
CA GLU A 267 7.77 -7.31 -3.73
C GLU A 267 7.21 -5.89 -3.67
N LEU A 268 7.42 -5.08 -4.71
CA LEU A 268 6.84 -3.75 -4.86
C LEU A 268 5.49 -3.80 -5.58
N VAL A 269 5.36 -4.67 -6.58
CA VAL A 269 4.12 -4.83 -7.35
C VAL A 269 2.97 -5.37 -6.50
N GLN A 270 3.24 -6.29 -5.57
CA GLN A 270 2.20 -6.87 -4.69
C GLN A 270 1.38 -5.82 -3.93
N PRO A 271 1.96 -4.92 -3.11
CA PRO A 271 1.19 -3.87 -2.44
C PRO A 271 0.57 -2.89 -3.43
N ILE A 272 1.22 -2.61 -4.57
CA ILE A 272 0.65 -1.75 -5.60
C ILE A 272 -0.70 -2.29 -6.09
N LEU A 273 -0.76 -3.58 -6.41
CA LEU A 273 -1.99 -4.22 -6.90
C LEU A 273 -3.10 -4.25 -5.85
N ARG A 274 -2.77 -4.41 -4.56
CA ARG A 274 -3.76 -4.37 -3.47
C ARG A 274 -4.37 -2.97 -3.34
N ILE A 275 -3.54 -1.93 -3.43
CA ILE A 275 -3.99 -0.54 -3.38
C ILE A 275 -4.84 -0.21 -4.62
N LEU A 276 -4.39 -0.58 -5.82
CA LEU A 276 -5.18 -0.37 -7.05
C LEU A 276 -6.51 -1.14 -7.02
N GLY A 277 -6.51 -2.37 -6.51
CA GLY A 277 -7.74 -3.15 -6.33
C GLY A 277 -8.75 -2.44 -5.44
N HIS A 278 -8.30 -1.83 -4.33
CA HIS A 278 -9.15 -0.99 -3.48
C HIS A 278 -9.68 0.23 -4.24
N CYS A 279 -8.82 0.94 -4.97
CA CYS A 279 -9.24 2.13 -5.74
C CYS A 279 -10.23 1.79 -6.86
N LEU A 280 -10.13 0.60 -7.46
CA LEU A 280 -11.01 0.13 -8.52
C LEU A 280 -12.37 -0.35 -8.00
N MET A 281 -12.38 -1.14 -6.91
CA MET A 281 -13.58 -1.87 -6.47
C MET A 281 -14.12 -1.42 -5.11
N GLY A 282 -13.31 -0.78 -4.28
CA GLY A 282 -13.68 -0.39 -2.91
C GLY A 282 -14.46 0.93 -2.82
N MET A 283 -14.60 1.65 -3.93
CA MET A 283 -15.25 2.97 -3.97
C MET A 283 -16.64 2.85 -4.60
N LYS A 284 -17.66 2.55 -3.78
CA LYS A 284 -19.06 2.49 -4.23
C LYS A 284 -19.54 3.91 -4.59
N GLY A 285 -19.63 4.23 -5.89
CA GLY A 285 -20.34 5.39 -6.43
C GLY A 285 -19.73 6.79 -6.20
N GLU A 286 -19.01 7.03 -5.11
CA GLU A 286 -18.67 8.39 -4.66
C GLU A 286 -17.42 9.01 -5.31
N ASP A 287 -16.48 8.19 -5.84
CA ASP A 287 -15.22 8.69 -6.41
C ASP A 287 -14.86 8.05 -7.76
N ARG A 288 -15.69 8.33 -8.77
CA ARG A 288 -15.46 7.88 -10.16
C ARG A 288 -14.07 8.27 -10.70
N GLU A 289 -13.54 9.41 -10.27
CA GLU A 289 -12.20 9.88 -10.69
C GLU A 289 -11.09 8.95 -10.19
N VAL A 290 -11.16 8.48 -8.94
CA VAL A 290 -10.15 7.57 -8.38
C VAL A 290 -10.20 6.22 -9.08
N CYS A 291 -11.41 5.71 -9.35
CA CYS A 291 -11.59 4.47 -10.11
C CYS A 291 -11.00 4.59 -11.53
N GLU A 292 -11.25 5.70 -12.22
CA GLU A 292 -10.71 5.95 -13.56
C GLU A 292 -9.18 6.08 -13.55
N ALA A 293 -8.61 6.85 -12.61
CA ALA A 293 -7.16 6.96 -12.44
C ALA A 293 -6.52 5.61 -12.11
N ALA A 294 -7.14 4.82 -11.22
CA ALA A 294 -6.67 3.47 -10.89
C ALA A 294 -6.74 2.53 -12.08
N SER A 295 -7.75 2.66 -12.95
CA SER A 295 -7.83 1.87 -14.17
C SER A 295 -6.72 2.21 -15.15
N LYS A 296 -6.43 3.50 -15.36
CA LYS A 296 -5.32 3.94 -16.21
C LYS A 296 -3.99 3.43 -15.67
N ALA A 297 -3.76 3.59 -14.37
CA ALA A 297 -2.60 3.02 -13.69
C ALA A 297 -2.48 1.51 -13.88
N CYS A 298 -3.57 0.75 -13.69
CA CYS A 298 -3.57 -0.69 -13.86
C CYS A 298 -3.31 -1.11 -15.31
N GLN A 299 -3.84 -0.37 -16.29
CA GLN A 299 -3.59 -0.61 -17.71
C GLN A 299 -2.13 -0.33 -18.08
N SER A 300 -1.57 0.79 -17.63
CA SER A 300 -0.15 1.12 -17.82
C SER A 300 0.76 0.05 -17.23
N LEU A 301 0.46 -0.44 -16.02
CA LEU A 301 1.19 -1.54 -15.38
C LEU A 301 1.00 -2.88 -16.10
N TYR A 302 -0.17 -3.18 -16.66
CA TYR A 302 -0.42 -4.39 -17.46
C TYR A 302 0.45 -4.41 -18.72
N LEU A 303 0.40 -3.32 -19.50
CA LEU A 303 1.23 -3.16 -20.70
C LEU A 303 2.72 -3.24 -20.38
N ARG A 304 3.14 -2.60 -19.28
CA ARG A 304 4.50 -2.71 -18.77
C ARG A 304 4.87 -4.15 -18.38
N SER A 305 3.95 -4.89 -17.77
CA SER A 305 4.18 -6.28 -17.38
C SER A 305 4.31 -7.21 -18.58
N LEU A 306 3.59 -6.92 -19.67
CA LEU A 306 3.77 -7.61 -20.96
C LEU A 306 5.15 -7.33 -21.54
N HIS A 307 5.56 -6.06 -21.57
CA HIS A 307 6.89 -5.66 -22.04
C HIS A 307 8.01 -6.34 -21.23
N ASP A 308 7.89 -6.39 -19.90
CA ASP A 308 8.90 -6.99 -19.02
C ASP A 308 8.76 -8.53 -18.92
N ILE A 309 7.76 -9.14 -19.60
CA ILE A 309 7.46 -10.59 -19.59
C ILE A 309 7.37 -11.12 -18.14
N ASN A 310 6.64 -10.42 -17.27
CA ASN A 310 6.44 -10.82 -15.88
C ASN A 310 5.08 -11.54 -15.72
N PRO A 311 5.04 -12.90 -15.71
CA PRO A 311 3.78 -13.64 -15.72
C PRO A 311 2.90 -13.38 -14.50
N LYS A 312 3.49 -13.18 -13.31
CA LYS A 312 2.73 -12.88 -12.09
C LYS A 312 2.04 -11.52 -12.17
N ALA A 313 2.76 -10.52 -12.67
CA ALA A 313 2.22 -9.18 -12.83
C ALA A 313 1.19 -9.11 -13.96
N ILE A 314 1.43 -9.77 -15.10
CA ILE A 314 0.47 -9.90 -16.21
C ILE A 314 -0.85 -10.49 -15.71
N LEU A 315 -0.79 -11.63 -15.01
CA LEU A 315 -1.98 -12.31 -14.50
C LEU A 315 -2.75 -11.40 -13.53
N ALA A 316 -2.05 -10.77 -12.58
CA ALA A 316 -2.71 -10.00 -11.54
C ALA A 316 -3.30 -8.69 -12.06
N THR A 317 -2.58 -7.93 -12.89
CA THR A 317 -3.09 -6.70 -13.51
C THR A 317 -4.20 -6.99 -14.51
N GLY A 318 -4.07 -8.03 -15.34
CA GLY A 318 -5.12 -8.45 -16.27
C GLY A 318 -6.40 -8.91 -15.54
N SER A 319 -6.26 -9.60 -14.41
CA SER A 319 -7.41 -9.99 -13.57
C SER A 319 -8.13 -8.77 -12.98
N LEU A 320 -7.41 -7.75 -12.51
CA LEU A 320 -8.03 -6.52 -12.02
C LEU A 320 -8.78 -5.75 -13.11
N LEU A 321 -8.21 -5.65 -14.32
CA LEU A 321 -8.88 -5.02 -15.46
C LEU A 321 -10.18 -5.76 -15.84
N ARG A 322 -10.12 -7.10 -15.88
CA ARG A 322 -11.31 -7.92 -16.15
C ARG A 322 -12.37 -7.80 -15.07
N LEU A 323 -11.98 -7.74 -13.78
CA LEU A 323 -12.92 -7.53 -12.68
C LEU A 323 -13.62 -6.17 -12.78
N ARG A 324 -12.90 -5.12 -13.20
CA ARG A 324 -13.50 -3.81 -13.49
C ARG A 324 -14.54 -3.90 -14.60
N GLU A 325 -14.20 -4.54 -15.73
CA GLU A 325 -15.14 -4.72 -16.85
C GLU A 325 -16.41 -5.46 -16.39
N MET A 326 -16.25 -6.51 -15.60
CA MET A 326 -17.37 -7.27 -15.03
C MET A 326 -18.22 -6.41 -14.08
N ALA A 327 -17.61 -5.53 -13.29
CA ALA A 327 -18.33 -4.64 -12.37
C ALA A 327 -19.09 -3.52 -13.10
N LEU A 328 -18.64 -3.12 -14.28
CA LEU A 328 -19.34 -2.14 -15.13
C LEU A 328 -20.51 -2.77 -15.91
N ASP A 329 -20.52 -4.09 -16.09
CA ASP A 329 -21.63 -4.78 -16.77
C ASP A 329 -22.90 -4.73 -15.91
N PRO A 330 -23.98 -4.07 -16.36
CA PRO A 330 -25.22 -3.96 -15.61
C PRO A 330 -25.86 -5.31 -15.27
N LYS A 331 -25.53 -6.38 -16.01
CA LYS A 331 -26.04 -7.75 -15.74
C LYS A 331 -25.44 -8.36 -14.47
N ASN A 332 -24.29 -7.88 -14.02
CA ASN A 332 -23.58 -8.41 -12.85
C ASN A 332 -23.80 -7.56 -11.59
N GLN A 333 -24.61 -6.50 -11.64
CA GLN A 333 -24.95 -5.66 -10.50
C GLN A 333 -26.04 -6.28 -9.61
N VAL A 334 -25.92 -7.57 -9.31
CA VAL A 334 -26.81 -8.27 -8.38
C VAL A 334 -26.10 -8.40 -7.04
N ASP A 335 -26.65 -7.77 -6.00
CA ASP A 335 -26.16 -7.99 -4.64
C ASP A 335 -26.69 -9.32 -4.10
N HIS A 336 -25.86 -10.36 -4.20
CA HIS A 336 -26.20 -11.68 -3.69
C HIS A 336 -26.23 -11.78 -2.15
N THR A 337 -25.90 -10.69 -1.45
CA THR A 337 -25.96 -10.60 0.02
C THR A 337 -27.23 -9.92 0.53
N GLU A 338 -28.04 -9.33 -0.35
CA GLU A 338 -29.37 -8.86 0.01
C GLU A 338 -30.29 -10.06 0.27
N ILE A 339 -30.63 -10.26 1.55
CA ILE A 339 -31.67 -11.20 1.95
C ILE A 339 -33.00 -10.50 1.67
N SER A 340 -33.77 -10.99 0.69
CA SER A 340 -35.13 -10.46 0.47
C SER A 340 -35.94 -10.57 1.77
N SER A 341 -36.43 -9.45 2.27
CA SER A 341 -37.27 -9.35 3.47
C SER A 341 -38.69 -9.92 3.28
N ASP A 342 -38.93 -10.68 2.22
CA ASP A 342 -40.23 -11.31 1.93
C ASP A 342 -40.64 -12.39 2.95
N ASN A 343 -39.71 -12.84 3.82
CA ASN A 343 -39.96 -13.87 4.84
C ASN A 343 -39.64 -13.40 6.27
N VAL A 344 -39.88 -12.13 6.60
CA VAL A 344 -39.88 -11.71 8.01
C VAL A 344 -41.15 -12.25 8.67
N LEU A 345 -41.02 -13.32 9.46
CA LEU A 345 -42.08 -13.75 10.37
C LEU A 345 -42.26 -12.64 11.43
N SER A 346 -43.35 -11.89 11.35
CA SER A 346 -43.76 -10.98 12.41
C SER A 346 -44.08 -11.79 13.66
N VAL A 347 -43.29 -11.61 14.71
CA VAL A 347 -43.55 -12.14 16.07
C VAL A 347 -44.46 -11.19 16.82
#